data_AF-A0A7X3NSQ2-F1
#
_entry.id   AF-A0A7X3NSQ2-F1
#
_cell.length_a   1.000
_cell.length_b   1.000
_cell.length_c   1.000
_cell.angle_alpha   90.00
_cell.angle_beta   90.00
_cell.angle_gamma   90.00
#
_symmetry.space_group_name_H-M   'P 1'
#
loop_
_entity.id
_entity.type
_entity.pdbx_description
1 polymer ?
#
loop_
_entity_poly.entity_id
_entity_poly.type
_entity_poly.pdbx_seq_one_letter_code
_entity_poly.pdbx_strand_id
1 'polypeptide(L)'
;MSKKFIPIKVNPENQEHPENIEAVRRYQVSGFPTIVFASSDGGMIAKQVGFIYPNDFAPVIEAALEKEQAFMEKLAALDKTPDDVKLNSQVSLTYLERMQLEKALPFSKKAFEHDPKNKTGLIPDLHNQLGLAYAGKVEAAMVGAPEEAEMYFEKAVSHFRTVIDEYPKSDVKDPAQYYLGITYAIKGEFDDAISVLEKLVHHTSDANIKQNAEAMLERVKDLAGSN
;
A
#
# COMPACT_ATOMS: atom_id res chain seq x y z
N MET A 1 23.86 -17.27 -12.58
CA MET A 1 22.90 -16.29 -12.01
C MET A 1 22.25 -15.36 -13.06
N SER A 2 22.65 -15.33 -14.34
CA SER A 2 22.32 -14.23 -15.28
C SER A 2 21.18 -14.44 -16.29
N LYS A 3 20.26 -15.40 -16.12
CA LYS A 3 19.15 -15.62 -17.09
C LYS A 3 17.76 -15.25 -16.56
N LYS A 4 17.62 -14.87 -15.29
CA LYS A 4 16.31 -14.61 -14.66
C LYS A 4 16.00 -13.11 -14.44
N PHE A 5 17.00 -12.23 -14.51
CA PHE A 5 16.82 -10.78 -14.41
C PHE A 5 17.50 -10.06 -15.55
N ILE A 6 16.93 -8.92 -15.94
CA ILE A 6 17.51 -7.96 -16.88
C ILE A 6 17.94 -6.74 -16.06
N PRO A 7 19.25 -6.50 -15.86
CA PRO A 7 19.71 -5.34 -15.11
C PRO A 7 19.53 -4.06 -15.94
N ILE A 8 18.85 -3.07 -15.37
CA ILE A 8 18.66 -1.75 -15.97
C ILE A 8 19.26 -0.72 -15.01
N LYS A 9 20.22 0.08 -15.50
CA LYS A 9 20.78 1.20 -14.74
C LYS A 9 19.99 2.46 -15.06
N VAL A 10 19.32 3.02 -14.06
CA VAL A 10 18.55 4.26 -14.17
C VAL A 10 19.32 5.37 -13.47
N ASN A 11 19.63 6.45 -14.19
CA ASN A 11 20.18 7.67 -13.59
C ASN A 11 19.09 8.75 -13.56
N PRO A 12 18.46 9.03 -12.40
CA PRO A 12 17.38 10.01 -12.31
C PRO A 12 17.84 11.46 -12.51
N GLU A 13 19.14 11.73 -12.44
CA GLU A 13 19.72 13.05 -12.68
C GLU A 13 20.14 13.27 -14.14
N ASN A 14 19.93 12.28 -15.01
CA ASN A 14 20.27 12.42 -16.42
C ASN A 14 19.29 13.35 -17.14
N GLN A 15 19.75 14.54 -17.52
CA GLN A 15 18.95 15.56 -18.21
C GLN A 15 18.49 15.12 -19.62
N GLU A 16 19.20 14.19 -20.27
CA GLU A 16 18.79 13.62 -21.56
C GLU A 16 17.65 12.60 -21.42
N HIS A 17 17.43 12.09 -20.21
CA HIS A 17 16.43 11.08 -19.89
C HIS A 17 15.59 11.52 -18.68
N PRO A 18 14.83 12.63 -18.79
CA PRO A 18 14.01 13.15 -17.70
C PRO A 18 12.94 12.15 -17.22
N GLU A 19 12.53 11.20 -18.06
CA GLU A 19 11.63 10.11 -17.69
C GLU A 19 12.18 9.22 -16.57
N ASN A 20 13.50 9.20 -16.35
CA ASN A 20 14.11 8.40 -15.27
C ASN A 20 13.66 8.84 -13.88
N ILE A 21 13.24 10.11 -13.71
CA ILE A 21 12.70 10.59 -12.44
C ILE A 21 11.41 9.87 -12.05
N GLU A 22 10.66 9.36 -13.04
CA GLU A 22 9.41 8.65 -12.78
C GLU A 22 9.66 7.31 -12.09
N ALA A 23 10.80 6.66 -12.36
CA ALA A 23 11.18 5.44 -11.63
C ALA A 23 11.39 5.72 -10.12
N VAL A 24 11.93 6.89 -9.77
CA VAL A 24 12.11 7.31 -8.36
C VAL A 24 10.76 7.44 -7.67
N ARG A 25 9.79 8.11 -8.33
CA ARG A 25 8.44 8.30 -7.79
C ARG A 25 7.69 6.97 -7.70
N ARG A 26 7.64 6.22 -8.80
CA ARG A 26 6.92 4.94 -8.92
C ARG A 26 7.38 3.90 -7.90
N TYR A 27 8.68 3.79 -7.65
CA TYR A 27 9.23 2.81 -6.70
C TYR A 27 9.55 3.40 -5.33
N GLN A 28 9.13 4.64 -5.09
CA GLN A 28 9.33 5.38 -3.83
C GLN A 28 10.79 5.32 -3.37
N VAL A 29 11.71 5.61 -4.28
CA VAL A 29 13.15 5.61 -4.00
C VAL A 29 13.48 6.83 -3.14
N SER A 30 13.90 6.60 -1.90
CA SER A 30 14.18 7.65 -0.91
C SER A 30 15.67 7.95 -0.73
N GLY A 31 16.56 7.18 -1.36
CA GLY A 31 18.01 7.36 -1.27
C GLY A 31 18.78 6.54 -2.30
N PHE A 32 20.05 6.90 -2.51
CA PHE A 32 20.93 6.25 -3.49
C PHE A 32 22.17 5.61 -2.83
N PRO A 33 22.66 4.46 -3.35
CA PRO A 33 22.05 3.66 -4.40
C PRO A 33 20.78 2.93 -3.90
N THR A 34 19.86 2.62 -4.81
CA THR A 34 18.72 1.72 -4.54
C THR A 34 18.59 0.73 -5.69
N ILE A 35 18.37 -0.54 -5.36
CA ILE A 35 18.09 -1.59 -6.32
C ILE A 35 16.63 -2.00 -6.17
N VAL A 36 15.88 -1.90 -7.27
CA VAL A 36 14.47 -2.31 -7.35
C VAL A 36 14.38 -3.61 -8.14
N PHE A 37 13.69 -4.59 -7.58
CA PHE A 37 13.27 -5.79 -8.28
C PHE A 37 11.82 -5.59 -8.72
N ALA A 38 11.57 -5.63 -10.02
CA ALA A 38 10.23 -5.46 -10.57
C ALA A 38 9.85 -6.63 -11.48
N SER A 39 8.57 -7.00 -11.46
CA SER A 39 8.00 -7.96 -12.41
C SER A 39 7.96 -7.35 -13.82
N SER A 40 7.76 -8.19 -14.85
CA SER A 40 7.76 -7.76 -16.25
C SER A 40 6.69 -6.70 -16.58
N ASP A 41 5.64 -6.62 -15.75
CA ASP A 41 4.58 -5.62 -15.83
C ASP A 41 4.81 -4.39 -14.94
N GLY A 42 6.01 -4.27 -14.37
CA GLY A 42 6.45 -3.14 -13.55
C GLY A 42 5.87 -3.08 -12.14
N GLY A 43 5.38 -4.20 -11.60
CA GLY A 43 5.04 -4.32 -10.18
C GLY A 43 6.29 -4.49 -9.31
N MET A 44 6.38 -3.77 -8.19
CA MET A 44 7.57 -3.84 -7.33
C MET A 44 7.58 -5.11 -6.48
N ILE A 45 8.51 -6.03 -6.74
CA ILE A 45 8.67 -7.28 -5.99
C ILE A 45 9.42 -7.04 -4.68
N ALA A 46 10.52 -6.27 -4.76
CA ALA A 46 11.37 -5.96 -3.62
C ALA A 46 12.20 -4.70 -3.90
N LYS A 47 12.74 -4.10 -2.83
CA LYS A 47 13.63 -2.95 -2.91
C LYS A 47 14.74 -3.10 -1.88
N GLN A 48 15.98 -2.90 -2.32
CA GLN A 48 17.16 -2.80 -1.47
C GLN A 48 17.63 -1.35 -1.50
N VAL A 49 17.54 -0.67 -0.36
CA VAL A 49 18.04 0.70 -0.18
C VAL A 49 19.46 0.65 0.36
N GLY A 50 20.34 1.51 -0.16
CA GLY A 50 21.72 1.63 0.26
C GLY A 50 22.65 0.60 -0.38
N PHE A 51 23.94 0.82 -0.14
CA PHE A 51 24.99 -0.08 -0.62
C PHE A 51 25.03 -1.37 0.21
N ILE A 52 25.23 -2.50 -0.46
CA ILE A 52 25.43 -3.81 0.16
C ILE A 52 26.56 -4.54 -0.57
N TYR A 53 27.35 -5.32 0.17
CA TYR A 53 28.47 -6.06 -0.40
C TYR A 53 27.98 -7.23 -1.28
N PRO A 54 28.77 -7.65 -2.28
CA PRO A 54 28.35 -8.70 -3.23
C PRO A 54 27.88 -10.00 -2.59
N ASN A 55 28.54 -10.47 -1.52
CA ASN A 55 28.17 -11.72 -0.83
C ASN A 55 26.83 -11.60 -0.11
N ASP A 56 26.52 -10.42 0.41
CA ASP A 56 25.26 -10.15 1.12
C ASP A 56 24.13 -9.79 0.15
N PHE A 57 24.46 -9.44 -1.10
CA PHE A 57 23.48 -9.13 -2.13
C PHE A 57 22.89 -10.37 -2.81
N ALA A 58 23.62 -11.49 -2.86
CA ALA A 58 23.11 -12.72 -3.47
C ALA A 58 21.80 -13.21 -2.81
N PRO A 59 21.67 -13.28 -1.48
CA PRO A 59 20.41 -13.61 -0.81
C PRO A 59 19.25 -12.66 -1.13
N VAL A 60 19.53 -11.38 -1.38
CA VAL A 60 18.51 -10.38 -1.75
C VAL A 60 17.90 -10.71 -3.11
N ILE A 61 18.75 -11.07 -4.09
CA ILE A 61 18.32 -11.50 -5.42
C ILE A 61 17.51 -12.79 -5.32
N GLU A 62 17.98 -13.77 -4.54
CA GLU A 62 17.32 -15.06 -4.36
C GLU A 62 15.93 -14.89 -3.73
N ALA A 63 15.82 -14.10 -2.66
CA ALA A 63 14.54 -13.79 -2.03
C ALA A 63 13.56 -13.09 -2.98
N ALA A 64 14.04 -12.20 -3.85
CA ALA A 64 13.19 -11.58 -4.87
C ALA A 64 12.67 -12.59 -5.90
N LEU A 65 13.52 -13.56 -6.32
CA LEU A 65 13.10 -14.63 -7.24
C LEU A 65 12.09 -15.57 -6.59
N GLU A 66 12.30 -15.96 -5.35
CA GLU A 66 11.40 -16.85 -4.62
C GLU A 66 10.03 -16.18 -4.42
N LYS A 67 10.00 -14.89 -4.06
CA LYS A 67 8.77 -14.12 -3.96
C LYS A 67 8.01 -14.06 -5.29
N GLU A 68 8.70 -13.81 -6.39
CA GLU A 68 8.06 -13.77 -7.71
C GLU A 68 7.56 -15.14 -8.14
N GLN A 69 8.35 -16.19 -7.94
CA GLN A 69 7.94 -17.56 -8.28
C GLN A 69 6.71 -17.98 -7.48
N ALA A 70 6.70 -17.75 -6.16
CA ALA A 70 5.56 -18.06 -5.31
C ALA A 70 4.30 -17.30 -5.73
N PHE A 71 4.43 -16.06 -6.21
CA PHE A 71 3.31 -15.30 -6.73
C PHE A 71 2.77 -15.89 -8.05
N MET A 72 3.66 -16.24 -8.97
CA MET A 72 3.27 -16.87 -10.24
C MET A 72 2.61 -18.24 -10.03
N GLU A 73 3.05 -19.02 -9.03
CA GLU A 73 2.42 -20.28 -8.66
C GLU A 73 0.99 -20.08 -8.13
N LYS A 74 0.73 -19.02 -7.34
CA LYS A 74 -0.64 -18.66 -6.90
C LYS A 74 -1.53 -18.27 -8.08
N LEU A 75 -1.02 -17.50 -9.03
CA LEU A 75 -1.76 -17.15 -10.25
C LEU A 75 -2.12 -18.40 -11.06
N ALA A 76 -1.15 -19.29 -11.29
CA ALA A 76 -1.38 -20.55 -12.00
C ALA A 76 -2.34 -21.50 -11.26
N ALA A 77 -2.40 -21.44 -9.93
CA ALA A 77 -3.39 -22.17 -9.15
C ALA A 77 -4.80 -21.61 -9.34
N LEU A 78 -4.95 -20.27 -9.36
CA LEU A 78 -6.24 -19.61 -9.61
C LEU A 78 -6.81 -19.92 -11.00
N ASP A 79 -5.99 -20.23 -12.00
CA ASP A 79 -6.48 -20.70 -13.31
C ASP A 79 -7.29 -22.00 -13.19
N LYS A 80 -7.02 -22.82 -12.17
CA LYS A 80 -7.71 -24.09 -11.89
C LYS A 80 -8.81 -23.95 -10.84
N THR A 81 -8.63 -23.03 -9.90
CA THR A 81 -9.55 -22.78 -8.78
C THR A 81 -9.91 -21.29 -8.72
N PRO A 82 -10.66 -20.76 -9.70
CA PRO A 82 -10.86 -19.32 -9.88
C PRO A 82 -11.57 -18.63 -8.71
N ASP A 83 -12.32 -19.38 -7.91
CA ASP A 83 -13.12 -18.87 -6.79
C ASP A 83 -12.50 -19.29 -5.43
N ASP A 84 -11.25 -19.78 -5.42
CA ASP A 84 -10.54 -20.03 -4.16
C ASP A 84 -10.32 -18.70 -3.43
N VAL A 85 -11.06 -18.52 -2.34
CA VAL A 85 -11.07 -17.26 -1.59
C VAL A 85 -9.68 -16.91 -1.08
N LYS A 86 -8.98 -17.88 -0.47
CA LYS A 86 -7.69 -17.61 0.17
C LYS A 86 -6.67 -17.18 -0.87
N LEU A 87 -6.64 -17.83 -2.03
CA LEU A 87 -5.76 -17.45 -3.13
C LEU A 87 -6.14 -16.09 -3.72
N ASN A 88 -7.43 -15.81 -3.93
CA ASN A 88 -7.88 -14.50 -4.39
C ASN A 88 -7.45 -13.39 -3.42
N SER A 89 -7.60 -13.59 -2.10
CA SER A 89 -7.14 -12.63 -1.09
C SER A 89 -5.63 -12.43 -1.15
N GLN A 90 -4.85 -13.51 -1.22
CA GLN A 90 -3.39 -13.42 -1.25
C GLN A 90 -2.87 -12.76 -2.54
N VAL A 91 -3.45 -13.08 -3.69
CA VAL A 91 -3.06 -12.47 -4.96
C VAL A 91 -3.42 -10.99 -4.99
N SER A 92 -4.61 -10.64 -4.49
CA SER A 92 -5.03 -9.25 -4.33
C SER A 92 -4.07 -8.46 -3.45
N LEU A 93 -3.72 -8.98 -2.26
CA LEU A 93 -2.76 -8.35 -1.35
C LEU A 93 -1.40 -8.13 -2.03
N THR A 94 -0.88 -9.13 -2.74
CA THR A 94 0.40 -8.98 -3.45
C THR A 94 0.33 -7.94 -4.57
N TYR A 95 -0.79 -7.84 -5.30
CA TYR A 95 -0.97 -6.76 -6.28
C TYR A 95 -1.03 -5.37 -5.62
N LEU A 96 -1.67 -5.24 -4.46
CA LEU A 96 -1.71 -3.97 -3.70
C LEU A 96 -0.33 -3.58 -3.19
N GLU A 97 0.44 -4.52 -2.63
CA GLU A 97 1.84 -4.32 -2.22
C GLU A 97 2.73 -3.88 -3.40
N ARG A 98 2.43 -4.36 -4.61
CA ARG A 98 3.09 -3.96 -5.86
C ARG A 98 2.62 -2.61 -6.42
N MET A 99 1.72 -1.91 -5.71
CA MET A 99 1.04 -0.69 -6.14
C MET A 99 0.23 -0.85 -7.44
N GLN A 100 -0.23 -2.07 -7.72
CA GLN A 100 -1.00 -2.44 -8.90
C GLN A 100 -2.50 -2.57 -8.54
N LEU A 101 -3.09 -1.47 -8.05
CA LEU A 101 -4.47 -1.40 -7.60
C LEU A 101 -5.46 -2.01 -8.60
N GLU A 102 -5.42 -1.60 -9.87
CA GLU A 102 -6.35 -2.09 -10.90
C GLU A 102 -6.30 -3.62 -11.10
N LYS A 103 -5.12 -4.23 -10.91
CA LYS A 103 -4.97 -5.69 -10.99
C LYS A 103 -5.49 -6.38 -9.74
N ALA A 104 -5.43 -5.73 -8.58
CA ALA A 104 -5.94 -6.30 -7.34
C ALA A 104 -7.46 -6.39 -7.31
N LEU A 105 -8.17 -5.39 -7.83
CA LEU A 105 -9.63 -5.26 -7.75
C LEU A 105 -10.43 -6.51 -8.14
N PRO A 106 -10.18 -7.18 -9.28
CA PRO A 106 -10.93 -8.39 -9.63
C PRO A 106 -10.76 -9.52 -8.60
N PHE A 107 -9.56 -9.67 -8.01
CA PHE A 107 -9.29 -10.67 -6.98
C PHE A 107 -9.88 -10.25 -5.62
N SER A 108 -9.79 -8.96 -5.27
CA SER A 108 -10.45 -8.41 -4.08
C SER A 108 -11.96 -8.68 -4.11
N LYS A 109 -12.60 -8.41 -5.26
CA LYS A 109 -14.03 -8.63 -5.47
C LYS A 109 -14.41 -10.08 -5.20
N LYS A 110 -13.69 -11.04 -5.79
CA LYS A 110 -13.91 -12.47 -5.56
C LYS A 110 -13.72 -12.86 -4.10
N ALA A 111 -12.70 -12.33 -3.43
CA ALA A 111 -12.49 -12.57 -2.01
C ALA A 111 -13.68 -12.09 -1.16
N PHE A 112 -14.21 -10.89 -1.41
CA PHE A 112 -15.36 -10.35 -0.70
C PHE A 112 -16.65 -11.12 -0.98
N GLU A 113 -16.89 -11.52 -2.24
CA GLU A 113 -18.07 -12.29 -2.64
C GLU A 113 -18.13 -13.67 -1.98
N HIS A 114 -16.97 -14.33 -1.85
CA HIS A 114 -16.90 -15.71 -1.39
C HIS A 114 -16.46 -15.86 0.09
N ASP A 115 -16.07 -14.79 0.76
CA ASP A 115 -15.79 -14.78 2.21
C ASP A 115 -16.36 -13.58 2.97
N PRO A 116 -17.69 -13.35 2.90
CA PRO A 116 -18.36 -12.23 3.59
C PRO A 116 -18.31 -12.34 5.13
N LYS A 117 -17.82 -13.45 5.67
CA LYS A 117 -17.69 -13.68 7.12
C LYS A 117 -16.24 -13.74 7.59
N ASN A 118 -15.29 -13.39 6.71
CA ASN A 118 -13.86 -13.38 7.01
C ASN A 118 -13.35 -14.70 7.64
N LYS A 119 -13.78 -15.85 7.12
CA LYS A 119 -13.29 -17.17 7.53
C LYS A 119 -11.80 -17.33 7.25
N THR A 120 -11.28 -16.66 6.22
CA THR A 120 -9.85 -16.67 5.90
C THR A 120 -9.01 -15.86 6.86
N GLY A 121 -9.61 -14.90 7.57
CA GLY A 121 -8.91 -13.91 8.39
C GLY A 121 -8.28 -12.76 7.59
N LEU A 122 -8.35 -12.77 6.26
CA LEU A 122 -7.63 -11.83 5.37
C LEU A 122 -8.46 -10.61 4.92
N ILE A 123 -9.77 -10.59 5.20
CA ILE A 123 -10.66 -9.51 4.75
C ILE A 123 -10.31 -8.14 5.37
N PRO A 124 -9.94 -8.04 6.67
CA PRO A 124 -9.50 -6.78 7.26
C PRO A 124 -8.22 -6.25 6.60
N ASP A 125 -7.24 -7.13 6.33
CA ASP A 125 -6.00 -6.76 5.64
C ASP A 125 -6.28 -6.26 4.22
N LEU A 126 -7.19 -6.92 3.50
CA LEU A 126 -7.60 -6.49 2.16
C LEU A 126 -8.23 -5.10 2.18
N HIS A 127 -9.17 -4.86 3.10
CA HIS A 127 -9.76 -3.53 3.25
C HIS A 127 -8.71 -2.49 3.63
N ASN A 128 -7.83 -2.79 4.58
CA ASN A 128 -6.76 -1.87 4.98
C ASN A 128 -5.84 -1.53 3.79
N GLN A 129 -5.40 -2.53 3.01
CA GLN A 129 -4.53 -2.32 1.84
C GLN A 129 -5.23 -1.60 0.68
N LEU A 130 -6.52 -1.87 0.44
CA LEU A 130 -7.30 -1.10 -0.53
C LEU A 130 -7.49 0.34 -0.07
N GLY A 131 -7.76 0.56 1.22
CA GLY A 131 -7.84 1.88 1.83
C GLY A 131 -6.56 2.68 1.61
N LEU A 132 -5.40 2.06 1.88
CA LEU A 132 -4.08 2.65 1.62
C LEU A 132 -3.85 2.96 0.13
N ALA A 133 -4.18 2.01 -0.75
CA ALA A 133 -3.99 2.18 -2.19
C ALA A 133 -4.84 3.33 -2.74
N TYR A 134 -6.09 3.47 -2.28
CA TYR A 134 -6.95 4.58 -2.67
C TYR A 134 -6.53 5.90 -2.02
N ALA A 135 -6.15 5.91 -0.74
CA ALA A 135 -5.65 7.10 -0.05
C ALA A 135 -4.43 7.69 -0.77
N GLY A 136 -3.49 6.86 -1.22
CA GLY A 136 -2.35 7.29 -2.03
C GLY A 136 -2.72 7.87 -3.40
N LYS A 137 -3.92 7.59 -3.92
CA LYS A 137 -4.45 8.19 -5.16
C LYS A 137 -5.14 9.53 -4.92
N VAL A 138 -5.59 9.82 -3.70
CA VAL A 138 -6.25 11.09 -3.36
C VAL A 138 -5.34 12.26 -3.67
N GLU A 139 -4.19 12.36 -2.99
CA GLU A 139 -3.25 13.48 -3.16
C GLU A 139 -2.80 13.64 -4.62
N ALA A 140 -2.51 12.53 -5.30
CA ALA A 140 -2.10 12.54 -6.70
C ALA A 140 -3.18 13.09 -7.65
N ALA A 141 -4.47 12.88 -7.34
CA ALA A 141 -5.59 13.33 -8.16
C ALA A 141 -6.09 14.74 -7.77
N MET A 142 -5.75 15.25 -6.58
CA MET A 142 -6.20 16.57 -6.12
C MET A 142 -5.85 17.69 -7.10
N VAL A 143 -4.72 17.56 -7.82
CA VAL A 143 -4.30 18.51 -8.85
C VAL A 143 -4.61 17.94 -10.22
N GLY A 144 -5.71 18.40 -10.81
CA GLY A 144 -6.07 18.12 -12.21
C GLY A 144 -7.22 17.13 -12.42
N ALA A 145 -7.63 16.38 -11.39
CA ALA A 145 -8.77 15.45 -11.47
C ALA A 145 -9.58 15.42 -10.16
N PRO A 146 -10.25 16.53 -9.78
CA PRO A 146 -10.93 16.64 -8.48
C PRO A 146 -12.06 15.62 -8.28
N GLU A 147 -12.78 15.25 -9.33
CA GLU A 147 -13.83 14.21 -9.26
C GLU A 147 -13.23 12.83 -8.95
N GLU A 148 -12.07 12.51 -9.52
CA GLU A 148 -11.37 11.26 -9.20
C GLU A 148 -10.82 11.30 -7.77
N ALA A 149 -10.28 12.44 -7.33
CA ALA A 149 -9.80 12.61 -5.97
C ALA A 149 -10.92 12.37 -4.94
N GLU A 150 -12.13 12.88 -5.20
CA GLU A 150 -13.30 12.64 -4.37
C GLU A 150 -13.68 11.16 -4.35
N MET A 151 -13.76 10.50 -5.51
CA MET A 151 -14.06 9.06 -5.59
C MET A 151 -13.01 8.23 -4.83
N TYR A 152 -11.72 8.53 -4.99
CA TYR A 152 -10.66 7.81 -4.27
C TYR A 152 -10.74 8.05 -2.76
N PHE A 153 -11.08 9.26 -2.34
CA PHE A 153 -11.29 9.61 -0.94
C PHE A 153 -12.45 8.80 -0.33
N GLU A 154 -13.62 8.78 -0.99
CA GLU A 154 -14.77 8.01 -0.54
C GLU A 154 -14.45 6.51 -0.42
N LYS A 155 -13.74 5.94 -1.41
CA LYS A 155 -13.31 4.53 -1.38
C LYS A 155 -12.32 4.24 -0.25
N ALA A 156 -11.35 5.12 -0.03
CA ALA A 156 -10.39 4.98 1.06
C ALA A 156 -11.09 5.01 2.43
N VAL A 157 -11.94 6.02 2.66
CA VAL A 157 -12.72 6.16 3.90
C VAL A 157 -13.62 4.95 4.11
N SER A 158 -14.34 4.50 3.08
CA SER A 158 -15.22 3.32 3.15
C SER A 158 -14.46 2.07 3.61
N HIS A 159 -13.30 1.80 3.01
CA HIS A 159 -12.49 0.65 3.38
C HIS A 159 -11.92 0.73 4.79
N PHE A 160 -11.40 1.88 5.22
CA PHE A 160 -10.90 2.03 6.59
C PHE A 160 -12.01 1.91 7.62
N ARG A 161 -13.17 2.54 7.38
CA ARG A 161 -14.34 2.41 8.26
C ARG A 161 -14.81 0.96 8.36
N THR A 162 -14.80 0.21 7.26
CA THR A 162 -15.13 -1.23 7.28
C THR A 162 -14.22 -1.99 8.25
N VAL A 163 -12.90 -1.74 8.25
CA VAL A 163 -11.97 -2.36 9.21
C VAL A 163 -12.32 -1.98 10.65
N ILE A 164 -12.56 -0.69 10.91
CA ILE A 164 -12.79 -0.16 12.25
C ILE A 164 -14.12 -0.66 12.84
N ASP A 165 -15.17 -0.68 12.02
CA ASP A 165 -16.55 -0.93 12.45
C ASP A 165 -16.89 -2.43 12.45
N GLU A 166 -16.48 -3.16 11.40
CA GLU A 166 -16.81 -4.58 11.24
C GLU A 166 -15.75 -5.52 11.82
N TYR A 167 -14.49 -5.07 11.90
CA TYR A 167 -13.36 -5.87 12.36
C TYR A 167 -12.59 -5.23 13.53
N PRO A 168 -13.27 -4.84 14.63
CA PRO A 168 -12.67 -4.09 15.74
C PRO A 168 -11.63 -4.86 16.56
N LYS A 169 -11.45 -6.16 16.30
CA LYS A 169 -10.45 -7.04 16.94
C LYS A 169 -9.29 -7.40 16.02
N SER A 170 -9.29 -6.92 14.78
CA SER A 170 -8.19 -7.16 13.83
C SER A 170 -6.95 -6.36 14.21
N ASP A 171 -5.77 -6.92 13.93
CA ASP A 171 -4.49 -6.24 14.17
C ASP A 171 -4.32 -4.96 13.32
N VAL A 172 -5.06 -4.87 12.22
CA VAL A 172 -5.06 -3.72 11.31
C VAL A 172 -6.08 -2.64 11.67
N LYS A 173 -6.86 -2.79 12.76
CA LYS A 173 -7.85 -1.78 13.17
C LYS A 173 -7.19 -0.44 13.56
N ASP A 174 -6.16 -0.47 14.40
CA ASP A 174 -5.45 0.75 14.82
C ASP A 174 -4.70 1.40 13.63
N PRO A 175 -3.98 0.63 12.77
CA PRO A 175 -3.47 1.15 11.51
C PRO A 175 -4.54 1.78 10.61
N ALA A 176 -5.68 1.12 10.40
CA ALA A 176 -6.77 1.65 9.57
C ALA A 176 -7.32 2.96 10.12
N GLN A 177 -7.46 3.08 11.45
CA GLN A 177 -7.87 4.32 12.09
C GLN A 177 -6.83 5.43 11.93
N TYR A 178 -5.54 5.11 12.04
CA TYR A 178 -4.47 6.06 11.78
C TYR A 178 -4.53 6.60 10.36
N TYR A 179 -4.58 5.72 9.37
CA TYR A 179 -4.63 6.11 7.95
C TYR A 179 -5.95 6.77 7.54
N LEU A 180 -7.06 6.48 8.21
CA LEU A 180 -8.30 7.24 8.06
C LEU A 180 -8.10 8.71 8.47
N GLY A 181 -7.46 8.94 9.62
CA GLY A 181 -7.13 10.29 10.07
C GLY A 181 -6.21 11.03 9.09
N ILE A 182 -5.20 10.35 8.53
CA ILE A 182 -4.34 10.92 7.48
C ILE A 182 -5.14 11.26 6.22
N THR A 183 -6.05 10.37 5.82
CA THR A 183 -6.87 10.55 4.60
C THR A 183 -7.77 11.78 4.72
N TYR A 184 -8.40 11.98 5.89
CA TYR A 184 -9.14 13.20 6.20
C TYR A 184 -8.25 14.44 6.17
N ALA A 185 -7.06 14.38 6.75
CA ALA A 185 -6.12 15.50 6.76
C ALA A 185 -5.67 15.89 5.33
N ILE A 186 -5.39 14.92 4.47
CA ILE A 186 -5.05 15.16 3.05
C ILE A 186 -6.20 15.86 2.33
N LYS A 187 -7.45 15.47 2.62
CA LYS A 187 -8.64 16.09 2.03
C LYS A 187 -8.93 17.50 2.55
N GLY A 188 -8.30 17.90 3.65
CA GLY A 188 -8.56 19.16 4.36
C GLY A 188 -9.71 19.09 5.37
N GLU A 189 -10.23 17.89 5.65
CA GLU A 189 -11.29 17.64 6.62
C GLU A 189 -10.67 17.52 8.03
N PHE A 190 -10.15 18.64 8.55
CA PHE A 190 -9.32 18.62 9.74
C PHE A 190 -10.09 18.25 11.02
N ASP A 191 -11.35 18.63 11.16
CA ASP A 191 -12.17 18.27 12.33
C ASP A 191 -12.35 16.74 12.42
N ASP A 192 -12.62 16.08 11.30
CA ASP A 192 -12.74 14.62 11.23
C ASP A 192 -11.40 13.94 11.46
N ALA A 193 -10.31 14.46 10.88
CA ALA A 193 -8.96 13.97 11.12
C ALA A 193 -8.58 14.03 12.62
N ILE A 194 -8.84 15.17 13.28
CA ILE A 194 -8.61 15.37 14.72
C ILE A 194 -9.44 14.37 15.52
N SER A 195 -10.74 14.25 15.24
CA SER A 195 -11.62 13.33 15.97
C SER A 195 -11.16 11.88 15.89
N VAL A 196 -10.75 11.44 14.69
CA VAL A 196 -10.29 10.07 14.45
C VAL A 196 -8.96 9.80 15.15
N LEU A 197 -8.00 10.74 15.07
CA LEU A 197 -6.67 10.60 15.68
C LEU A 197 -6.73 10.69 17.21
N GLU A 198 -7.53 11.59 17.78
CA GLU A 198 -7.72 11.68 19.24
C GLU A 198 -8.27 10.38 19.82
N LYS A 199 -9.32 9.82 19.18
CA LYS A 199 -9.84 8.51 19.56
C LYS A 199 -8.74 7.46 19.55
N LEU A 200 -7.91 7.42 18.50
CA LEU A 200 -6.81 6.45 18.38
C LEU A 200 -5.80 6.58 19.51
N VAL A 201 -5.32 7.80 19.79
CA VAL A 201 -4.36 8.09 20.87
C VAL A 201 -4.91 7.67 22.23
N HIS A 202 -6.22 7.79 22.45
CA HIS A 202 -6.86 7.42 23.71
C HIS A 202 -6.97 5.92 23.96
N HIS A 203 -7.14 5.09 22.92
CA HIS A 203 -7.40 3.65 23.11
C HIS A 203 -6.25 2.72 22.68
N THR A 204 -5.34 3.17 21.81
CA THR A 204 -4.28 2.31 21.30
C THR A 204 -3.27 1.95 22.38
N SER A 205 -2.86 0.68 22.40
CA SER A 205 -1.78 0.20 23.28
C SER A 205 -0.44 0.09 22.56
N ASP A 206 -0.40 0.27 21.24
CA ASP A 206 0.85 0.23 20.46
C ASP A 206 1.57 1.58 20.59
N ALA A 207 2.76 1.55 21.19
CA ALA A 207 3.53 2.76 21.45
C ALA A 207 3.97 3.50 20.18
N ASN A 208 4.26 2.78 19.10
CA ASN A 208 4.68 3.38 17.83
C ASN A 208 3.49 4.04 17.13
N ILE A 209 2.34 3.35 17.09
CA ILE A 209 1.10 3.91 16.53
C ILE A 209 0.68 5.14 17.33
N LYS A 210 0.74 5.06 18.67
CA LYS A 210 0.42 6.20 19.54
C LYS A 210 1.29 7.41 19.23
N GLN A 211 2.61 7.24 19.21
CA GLN A 211 3.56 8.31 18.91
C GLN A 211 3.30 8.92 17.52
N ASN A 212 3.09 8.08 16.50
CA ASN A 212 2.79 8.53 15.14
C ASN A 212 1.45 9.28 15.05
N ALA A 213 0.43 8.83 15.79
CA ALA A 213 -0.87 9.46 15.85
C ALA A 213 -0.82 10.81 16.58
N GLU A 214 -0.06 10.92 17.68
CA GLU A 214 0.17 12.18 18.41
C GLU A 214 0.88 13.20 17.51
N ALA A 215 1.95 12.80 16.82
CA ALA A 215 2.67 13.67 15.90
C ALA A 215 1.79 14.13 14.72
N MET A 216 0.98 13.24 14.16
CA MET A 216 0.04 13.61 13.10
C MET A 216 -1.07 14.53 13.62
N LEU A 217 -1.59 14.28 14.82
CA LEU A 217 -2.63 15.10 15.45
C LEU A 217 -2.15 16.54 15.67
N GLU A 218 -0.93 16.72 16.18
CA GLU A 218 -0.30 18.04 16.33
C GLU A 218 -0.22 18.76 14.98
N ARG A 219 0.31 18.08 13.95
CA ARG A 219 0.41 18.63 12.60
C ARG A 219 -0.95 19.06 12.04
N VAL A 220 -1.99 18.25 12.23
CA VAL A 220 -3.34 18.57 11.75
C VAL A 220 -3.92 19.78 12.48
N LYS A 221 -3.69 19.90 13.79
CA LYS A 221 -4.15 21.07 14.58
C LYS A 221 -3.46 22.36 14.13
N ASP A 222 -2.16 22.31 13.84
CA ASP A 222 -1.42 23.47 13.32
C ASP A 222 -1.95 23.90 11.94
N LEU A 223 -2.23 22.95 11.06
CA LEU A 223 -2.82 23.22 9.75
C LEU A 223 -4.23 23.83 9.87
N ALA A 224 -5.06 23.30 10.78
CA ALA A 224 -6.41 23.81 11.01
C ALA A 224 -6.41 25.25 11.57
N GLY A 225 -5.45 25.59 12.43
CA GLY A 225 -5.31 26.94 12.99
C GLY A 225 -4.63 27.96 12.08
N SER A 226 -4.04 27.52 10.97
CA SER A 226 -3.35 28.37 9.99
C SER A 226 -4.25 28.80 8.81
N ASN A 227 -5.46 28.25 8.72
CA ASN A 227 -6.48 28.58 7.71
C ASN A 227 -7.52 29.55 8.26
#